data_AF-A0A958YCB2-F1
#
_entry.id   AF-A0A958YCB2-F1
#
_cell.length_a   1.000
_cell.length_b   1.000
_cell.length_c   1.000
_cell.angle_alpha   90.00
_cell.angle_beta   90.00
_cell.angle_gamma   90.00
#
_symmetry.space_group_name_H-M   'P 1'
#
loop_
_entity.id
_entity.type
_entity.pdbx_description
1 polymer ?
#
loop_
_entity_poly.entity_id
_entity_poly.type
_entity_poly.pdbx_seq_one_letter_code
_entity_poly.pdbx_strand_id
1 'polypeptide(L)' 'MKLTDQDILQIEKKGLTVDKVNAQIEVFKKGIPFTNLVSAATIGNGILNPDVEEQANYVSFFDTKKSEVSIV' A
#
# COMPACT_ATOMS: atom_id res chain seq x y z
N MET A 1 6.27 22.30 7.14
CA MET A 1 6.04 22.02 5.70
C MET A 1 4.76 22.72 5.30
N LYS A 2 4.77 23.44 4.18
CA LYS A 2 3.59 24.15 3.67
C LYS A 2 3.26 23.57 2.30
N LEU A 3 2.04 23.09 2.13
CA LEU A 3 1.55 22.59 0.84
C LEU A 3 1.33 23.79 -0.09
N THR A 4 1.70 23.65 -1.36
CA THR A 4 1.42 24.62 -2.41
C THR A 4 0.01 24.40 -2.97
N ASP A 5 -0.51 25.37 -3.72
CA ASP A 5 -1.83 25.25 -4.37
C ASP A 5 -1.85 24.08 -5.37
N GLN A 6 -0.71 23.79 -6.02
CA GLN A 6 -0.58 22.63 -6.90
C GLN A 6 -0.67 21.31 -6.13
N ASP A 7 -0.10 21.25 -4.91
CA ASP A 7 -0.19 20.05 -4.06
C ASP A 7 -1.64 19.81 -3.63
N ILE A 8 -2.35 20.87 -3.23
CA ILE A 8 -3.77 20.78 -2.82
C ILE A 8 -4.63 20.24 -3.97
N LEU A 9 -4.45 20.79 -5.17
CA LEU A 9 -5.18 20.32 -6.37
C LEU A 9 -4.89 18.85 -6.68
N GLN A 10 -3.66 18.38 -6.51
CA GLN A 10 -3.31 16.97 -6.70
C GLN A 10 -3.92 16.07 -5.64
N ILE A 11 -3.91 16.49 -4.37
CA ILE A 11 -4.50 15.77 -3.24
C ILE A 11 -6.00 15.58 -3.49
N GLU A 12 -6.70 16.65 -3.84
CA GLU A 12 -8.14 16.62 -4.15
C GLU A 12 -8.44 15.75 -5.38
N LYS A 13 -7.62 15.85 -6.44
CA LYS A 13 -7.77 15.00 -7.64
C LYS A 13 -7.62 13.50 -7.33
N LYS A 14 -6.85 13.14 -6.30
CA LYS A 14 -6.71 11.76 -5.80
C LYS A 14 -7.82 11.35 -4.83
N GLY A 15 -8.82 12.20 -4.59
CA GLY A 15 -9.93 11.93 -3.66
C GLY A 15 -9.52 11.99 -2.19
N LEU A 16 -8.40 12.67 -1.88
CA LEU A 16 -7.90 12.87 -0.52
C LEU A 16 -8.25 14.28 -0.04
N THR A 17 -8.20 14.48 1.28
CA THR A 17 -8.33 15.81 1.88
C THR A 17 -6.98 16.28 2.42
N VAL A 18 -6.75 17.59 2.41
CA VAL A 18 -5.54 18.21 2.97
C VAL A 18 -5.33 17.79 4.43
N ASP A 19 -6.40 17.71 5.22
CA ASP A 19 -6.34 17.27 6.62
C ASP A 19 -5.86 15.82 6.77
N LYS A 20 -6.32 14.90 5.90
CA LYS A 20 -5.86 13.50 5.91
C LYS A 20 -4.37 13.41 5.59
N VAL A 21 -3.91 14.18 4.61
CA VAL A 21 -2.49 14.21 4.23
C VAL A 21 -1.64 14.80 5.36
N ASN A 22 -2.09 15.89 5.99
CA ASN A 22 -1.41 16.47 7.14
C ASN A 22 -1.35 15.48 8.31
N ALA A 23 -2.44 14.75 8.60
CA ALA A 23 -2.45 13.73 9.64
C ALA A 23 -1.42 12.61 9.37
N GLN A 24 -1.29 12.16 8.12
CA GLN A 24 -0.26 11.18 7.73
C GLN A 24 1.16 11.73 7.90
N ILE A 25 1.40 12.97 7.49
CA ILE A 25 2.70 13.65 7.69
C ILE A 25 3.05 13.72 9.17
N GLU A 26 2.08 14.01 10.04
CA GLU A 26 2.30 14.03 11.49
C GLU A 26 2.67 12.65 12.05
N VAL A 27 2.12 11.56 11.50
CA VAL A 27 2.56 10.19 11.86
C VAL A 27 4.03 9.99 11.47
N PHE A 28 4.44 10.40 10.28
CA PHE A 28 5.85 10.30 9.87
C PHE A 28 6.78 11.14 10.75
N LYS A 29 6.37 12.34 11.15
CA LYS A 29 7.16 13.21 12.04
C LYS A 29 7.29 12.65 13.46
N LYS A 30 6.20 12.12 14.01
CA LYS A 30 6.17 11.51 15.35
C LYS A 30 6.88 10.15 15.38
N GLY A 31 7.03 9.53 14.22
CA GLY A 31 7.47 8.15 14.08
C GLY A 31 6.28 7.19 14.15
N ILE A 32 6.44 6.04 13.50
CA ILE A 32 5.46 4.95 13.60
C ILE A 32 5.47 4.47 15.05
N PRO A 33 4.30 4.36 15.71
CA PRO A 33 4.24 3.88 17.09
C PRO A 33 4.85 2.49 17.21
N PHE A 34 5.44 2.19 18.36
CA PHE A 34 5.93 0.85 18.65
C PHE A 34 4.77 -0.14 18.57
N THR A 35 4.96 -1.18 17.76
CA THR A 35 3.98 -2.26 17.59
C THR A 35 4.50 -3.50 18.31
N ASN A 36 3.61 -4.21 18.99
CA ASN A 36 3.94 -5.50 19.58
C ASN A 36 4.18 -6.51 18.47
N LEU A 37 5.42 -7.02 18.36
CA LEU A 37 5.74 -8.09 17.43
C LEU A 37 5.08 -9.38 17.91
N VAL A 38 4.29 -10.01 17.05
CA VAL A 38 3.66 -11.30 17.35
C VAL A 38 4.69 -12.42 17.21
N SER A 39 5.36 -12.49 16.05
CA SER A 39 6.44 -13.43 15.75
C SER A 39 7.17 -12.99 14.47
N ALA A 40 8.34 -13.55 14.20
CA ALA A 40 8.98 -13.41 12.89
C ALA A 40 8.13 -14.07 11.80
N ALA A 41 8.14 -13.52 10.58
CA ALA A 41 7.47 -14.12 9.45
C ALA A 41 8.26 -15.35 8.95
N THR A 42 7.58 -16.47 8.73
CA THR A 42 8.14 -17.71 8.19
C THR A 42 7.23 -18.27 7.10
N ILE A 43 7.69 -19.29 6.37
CA ILE A 43 6.82 -20.06 5.49
C ILE A 43 5.64 -20.60 6.31
N GLY A 44 4.41 -20.31 5.89
CA GLY A 44 3.18 -20.66 6.61
C GLY A 44 2.80 -19.72 7.76
N ASN A 45 3.64 -18.72 8.07
CA ASN A 45 3.37 -17.68 9.07
C ASN A 45 3.74 -16.30 8.51
N GLY A 46 2.87 -15.73 7.69
CA GLY A 46 3.08 -14.43 7.05
C GLY A 46 3.86 -14.45 5.74
N ILE A 47 4.55 -15.55 5.40
CA ILE A 47 5.13 -15.77 4.06
C ILE A 47 4.46 -16.98 3.42
N LEU A 48 3.90 -16.78 2.22
CA LEU A 48 3.40 -17.85 1.37
C LEU A 48 4.54 -18.40 0.52
N ASN A 49 4.61 -19.72 0.36
CA ASN A 49 5.57 -20.40 -0.51
C ASN A 49 4.81 -21.30 -1.49
N PRO A 50 4.19 -20.72 -2.53
CA PRO A 50 3.37 -21.47 -3.45
C PRO A 50 4.20 -22.46 -4.26
N ASP A 51 3.60 -23.61 -4.58
CA ASP A 51 4.22 -24.58 -5.48
C ASP A 51 4.17 -24.11 -6.95
N VAL A 52 4.72 -24.91 -7.86
CA VAL A 52 4.83 -24.54 -9.28
C VAL A 52 3.45 -24.37 -9.93
N GLU A 53 2.46 -25.15 -9.52
CA GLU A 53 1.10 -25.09 -10.07
C GLU A 53 0.39 -23.84 -9.55
N GLU A 54 0.48 -23.58 -8.25
CA GLU A 54 -0.07 -22.37 -7.62
C GLU A 54 0.56 -21.10 -8.19
N GLN A 55 1.88 -21.09 -8.42
CA GLN A 55 2.57 -19.98 -9.07
C GLN A 55 2.02 -19.70 -10.47
N ALA A 56 1.88 -20.74 -11.31
CA ALA A 56 1.33 -20.60 -12.65
C ALA A 56 -0.11 -20.06 -12.62
N ASN A 57 -0.92 -20.53 -11.67
CA ASN A 57 -2.29 -20.06 -11.46
C ASN A 57 -2.33 -18.58 -11.07
N TYR A 58 -1.48 -18.13 -10.14
CA TYR A 58 -1.42 -16.72 -9.73
C TYR A 58 -0.94 -15.79 -10.85
N VAL A 59 0.06 -16.22 -11.64
CA VAL A 59 0.52 -15.47 -12.81
C VAL A 59 -0.59 -15.33 -13.83
N SER A 60 -1.27 -16.43 -14.18
CA SER A 60 -2.38 -16.42 -15.14
C SER A 60 -3.54 -15.54 -14.65
N PHE A 61 -3.89 -15.63 -13.37
CA PHE A 61 -4.92 -14.79 -12.75
C PHE A 61 -4.57 -13.30 -12.88
N PHE A 62 -3.35 -12.92 -12.53
CA PHE A 62 -2.88 -11.54 -12.65
C PHE A 62 -2.91 -11.07 -14.11
N ASP A 63 -2.38 -11.86 -15.05
CA ASP A 63 -2.31 -11.49 -16.46
C ASP A 63 -3.68 -11.31 -17.10
N THR A 64 -4.67 -12.09 -16.67
CA THR A 64 -6.06 -11.97 -17.15
C THR A 64 -6.74 -10.71 -16.61
N LYS A 65 -6.41 -10.30 -15.38
CA LYS A 65 -7.09 -9.19 -14.68
C LYS A 65 -6.38 -7.84 -14.78
N LYS A 66 -5.09 -7.81 -15.09
CA LYS A 66 -4.30 -6.56 -15.11
C LYS A 66 -4.78 -5.53 -16.15
N SER A 67 -5.52 -5.94 -17.18
CA SER A 67 -6.11 -5.03 -18.17
C SER A 67 -7.46 -4.46 -17.73
N GLU A 68 -8.16 -5.16 -16.82
CA GLU A 68 -9.45 -4.73 -16.26
C GLU A 68 -9.27 -3.73 -15.11
N VAL A 69 -8.08 -3.66 -14.51
CA VAL A 69 -7.76 -2.80 -13.38
C VAL A 69 -6.62 -1.87 -13.78
N SER A 70 -6.84 -0.54 -13.69
CA SER A 70 -5.75 0.41 -13.91
C SER A 70 -4.77 0.31 -12.72
N ILE A 71 -3.62 -0.32 -12.95
CA ILE A 71 -2.49 -0.23 -12.04
C ILE A 71 -1.86 1.14 -12.32
N VAL A 72 -2.03 2.06 -11.36
CA VAL A 72 -1.56 3.45 -11.43
C VAL A 72 -0.13 3.56 -10.93
#